data_AF-A0A1Y2GST0-F1
#
_entry.id   AF-A0A1Y2GST0-F1
#
_cell.length_a   1.000
_cell.length_b   1.000
_cell.length_c   1.000
_cell.angle_alpha   90.00
_cell.angle_beta   90.00
_cell.angle_gamma   90.00
#
_symmetry.space_group_name_H-M   'P 1'
#
loop_
_entity.id
_entity.type
_entity.pdbx_description
1 polymer ?
#
loop_
_entity_poly.entity_id
_entity_poly.type
_entity_poly.pdbx_seq_one_letter_code
_entity_poly.pdbx_strand_id
1 'polypeptide(L)'
;MDKGTLYYFDITTGDPLFSGNHKITEDGAFYEVECVLSINKEDGQEVNNIVTDMGLHPIRLTKIAYNNYLLNYLKKLRQTGLFKENRGLEVEVKVAMIQMTINFDHTSFFTTQRSIDIAQEPDFDKWGSIMPLRTRSDGSKYFTVLRDAIEARAY
;
A
#
# COMPACT_ATOMS: atom_id res chain seq x y z
N MET A 1 18.71 8.04 7.23
CA MET A 1 17.41 8.56 7.71
C MET A 1 17.67 9.94 8.26
N ASP A 2 16.96 10.94 7.73
CA ASP A 2 17.07 12.33 8.19
C ASP A 2 16.29 12.50 9.48
N LYS A 3 16.91 13.15 10.47
CA LYS A 3 16.29 13.43 11.76
C LYS A 3 15.07 14.35 11.58
N GLY A 4 13.92 13.93 12.08
CA GLY A 4 12.65 14.66 12.05
C GLY A 4 11.67 14.21 10.97
N THR A 5 12.06 13.28 10.08
CA THR A 5 11.16 12.79 9.02
C THR A 5 10.20 11.74 9.57
N LEU A 6 8.91 11.93 9.30
CA LEU A 6 7.88 10.92 9.58
C LEU A 6 7.93 9.81 8.54
N TYR A 7 7.95 8.57 8.99
CA TYR A 7 7.78 7.38 8.16
C TYR A 7 6.50 6.66 8.56
N TYR A 8 5.81 6.10 7.57
CA TYR A 8 4.53 5.44 7.73
C TYR A 8 4.71 3.94 7.51
N PHE A 9 4.39 3.15 8.52
CA PHE A 9 4.63 1.71 8.58
C PHE A 9 3.33 0.94 8.54
N ASP A 10 3.31 -0.21 7.86
CA ASP A 10 2.21 -1.16 7.98
C ASP A 10 2.12 -1.67 9.42
N ILE A 11 0.96 -1.55 10.06
CA ILE A 11 0.80 -2.03 11.44
C ILE A 11 0.90 -3.56 11.57
N THR A 12 0.75 -4.29 10.46
CA THR A 12 0.77 -5.76 10.49
C THR A 12 2.19 -6.35 10.41
N THR A 13 3.11 -5.71 9.68
CA THR A 13 4.50 -6.19 9.54
C THR A 13 5.53 -5.26 10.15
N GLY A 14 5.20 -3.98 10.34
CA GLY A 14 6.14 -2.94 10.72
C GLY A 14 7.04 -2.50 9.56
N ASP A 15 6.74 -2.86 8.31
CA ASP A 15 7.51 -2.44 7.14
C ASP A 15 7.17 -0.99 6.73
N PRO A 16 8.15 -0.18 6.29
CA PRO A 16 7.91 1.18 5.82
C PRO A 16 7.21 1.17 4.46
N LEU A 17 6.11 1.90 4.33
CA LEU A 17 5.31 2.01 3.10
C LEU A 17 5.57 3.30 2.34
N PHE A 18 5.72 4.43 3.06
CA PHE A 18 6.04 5.74 2.51
C PHE A 18 6.56 6.67 3.62
N SER A 19 7.05 7.85 3.23
CA SER A 19 7.51 8.89 4.16
C SER A 19 6.76 10.20 3.98
N GLY A 20 6.84 11.08 5.00
CA GLY A 20 6.30 12.44 4.97
C GLY A 20 7.00 13.39 3.98
N ASN A 21 8.02 12.91 3.26
CA ASN A 21 8.65 13.66 2.17
C ASN A 21 7.81 13.64 0.88
N HIS A 22 6.80 12.78 0.80
CA HIS A 22 5.87 12.74 -0.33
C HIS A 22 4.62 13.55 -0.03
N LYS A 23 3.93 14.02 -1.08
CA LYS A 23 2.63 14.67 -0.93
C LYS A 23 1.57 13.62 -0.60
N ILE A 24 1.02 13.73 0.61
CA ILE A 24 0.00 12.82 1.14
C ILE A 24 -1.32 13.58 1.23
N THR A 25 -2.39 13.00 0.70
CA THR A 25 -3.76 13.54 0.79
C THR A 25 -4.65 12.51 1.48
N GLU A 26 -5.52 12.95 2.38
CA GLU A 26 -6.56 12.09 2.95
C GLU A 26 -7.78 12.04 2.01
N ASP A 27 -8.20 10.84 1.64
CA ASP A 27 -9.41 10.58 0.87
C ASP A 27 -10.24 9.48 1.55
N GLY A 28 -11.17 9.88 2.40
CA GLY A 28 -12.02 8.98 3.17
C GLY A 28 -11.20 8.05 4.08
N ALA A 29 -11.21 6.75 3.78
CA ALA A 29 -10.48 5.71 4.51
C ALA A 29 -9.04 5.51 4.01
N PHE A 30 -8.62 6.27 3.00
CA PHE A 30 -7.33 6.13 2.37
C PHE A 30 -6.43 7.34 2.58
N TYR A 31 -5.13 7.09 2.60
CA TYR A 31 -4.15 8.06 2.14
C TYR A 31 -3.89 7.84 0.64
N GLU A 32 -3.90 8.92 -0.12
CA GLU A 32 -3.34 9.00 -1.46
C GLU A 32 -1.93 9.61 -1.38
N VAL A 33 -0.93 8.86 -1.83
CA VAL A 33 0.48 9.30 -1.81
C VAL A 33 0.93 9.55 -3.24
N GLU A 34 1.16 10.82 -3.59
CA GLU A 34 1.49 11.22 -4.96
C GLU A 34 2.88 10.74 -5.36
N CYS A 35 2.95 10.12 -6.53
CA CYS A 35 4.20 9.68 -7.12
C CYS A 35 4.80 10.80 -7.98
N VAL A 36 6.12 10.96 -7.89
CA VAL A 36 6.89 11.75 -8.83
C VAL A 36 7.67 10.77 -9.71
N LEU A 37 7.42 10.84 -11.01
CA LEU A 37 8.18 10.07 -11.99
C LEU A 37 9.43 10.84 -12.38
N SER A 38 10.56 10.16 -12.38
CA SER A 38 11.84 10.69 -12.85
C SER A 38 12.40 9.75 -13.91
N ILE A 39 13.13 10.29 -14.88
CA ILE A 39 13.81 9.46 -15.88
C ILE A 39 15.18 9.09 -15.33
N ASN A 40 15.45 7.80 -15.21
CA ASN A 40 16.79 7.32 -14.92
C ASN A 40 17.71 7.68 -16.09
N LYS A 41 18.81 8.37 -15.79
CA LYS A 41 19.74 8.88 -16.79
C LYS A 41 20.56 7.77 -17.47
N GLU A 42 20.66 6.59 -16.86
CA GLU A 42 21.49 5.49 -17.38
C GLU A 42 20.79 4.68 -18.46
N ASP A 43 19.50 4.39 -18.30
CA ASP A 43 18.72 3.52 -19.19
C ASP A 43 17.48 4.20 -19.79
N GLY A 44 17.19 5.44 -19.40
CA GLY A 44 16.03 6.20 -19.88
C GLY A 44 14.69 5.71 -19.31
N GLN A 45 14.69 4.83 -18.31
CA GLN A 45 13.45 4.29 -17.75
C GLN A 45 12.80 5.26 -16.76
N GLU A 46 11.46 5.31 -16.77
CA GLU A 46 10.71 6.03 -15.74
C GLU A 46 10.79 5.29 -14.40
N VAL A 47 11.19 6.01 -13.37
CA VAL A 47 11.34 5.53 -12.00
C VAL A 47 10.40 6.31 -11.09
N ASN A 48 9.60 5.58 -10.32
CA ASN A 48 8.70 6.14 -9.30
C ASN A 48 9.48 6.35 -8.00
N ASN A 49 9.54 7.60 -7.53
CA ASN A 49 10.29 7.96 -6.33
C ASN A 49 9.93 7.13 -5.09
N ILE A 50 8.64 6.87 -4.84
CA ILE A 50 8.21 6.08 -3.66
C ILE A 50 8.69 4.63 -3.78
N VAL A 51 8.65 4.08 -5.00
CA VAL A 51 9.12 2.70 -5.26
C VAL A 51 10.62 2.60 -4.95
N THR A 52 11.40 3.59 -5.35
CA THR A 52 12.84 3.63 -5.05
C THR A 52 13.12 3.87 -3.58
N ASP A 53 12.48 4.86 -2.98
CA ASP A 53 12.75 5.28 -1.61
C ASP A 53 12.40 4.19 -0.59
N MET A 54 11.30 3.45 -0.84
CA MET A 54 10.78 2.43 0.07
C MET A 54 11.15 1.01 -0.36
N GLY A 55 11.84 0.85 -1.49
CA GLY A 55 12.20 -0.47 -2.02
C GLY A 55 10.98 -1.32 -2.38
N LEU A 56 9.92 -0.72 -2.92
CA LEU A 56 8.71 -1.45 -3.29
C LEU A 56 8.96 -2.33 -4.52
N HIS A 57 8.28 -3.46 -4.55
CA HIS A 57 8.37 -4.44 -5.63
C HIS A 57 7.01 -4.61 -6.29
N PRO A 58 6.92 -4.55 -7.63
CA PRO A 58 5.68 -4.81 -8.34
C PRO A 58 5.30 -6.28 -8.21
N ILE A 59 4.01 -6.53 -8.03
CA ILE A 59 3.45 -7.88 -7.93
C ILE A 59 2.31 -8.06 -8.93
N ARG A 60 2.15 -9.29 -9.42
CA ARG A 60 1.03 -9.67 -10.27
C ARG A 60 0.10 -10.55 -9.46
N LEU A 61 -1.18 -10.16 -9.41
CA LEU A 61 -2.23 -10.90 -8.73
C LEU A 61 -3.34 -11.20 -9.72
N THR A 62 -4.07 -12.29 -9.48
CA THR A 62 -5.41 -12.45 -10.04
C THR A 62 -6.41 -11.76 -9.11
N LYS A 63 -7.60 -11.39 -9.62
CA LYS A 63 -8.66 -10.81 -8.79
C LYS A 63 -9.05 -11.71 -7.61
N ILE A 64 -9.05 -13.03 -7.84
CA ILE A 64 -9.31 -14.04 -6.81
C ILE A 64 -8.21 -13.99 -5.73
N ALA A 65 -6.93 -14.02 -6.13
CA ALA A 65 -5.81 -13.95 -5.19
C ALA A 65 -5.84 -12.63 -4.39
N TYR A 66 -6.18 -11.52 -5.02
CA TYR A 66 -6.28 -10.22 -4.35
C TYR A 66 -7.43 -10.17 -3.34
N ASN A 67 -8.59 -10.73 -3.67
CA ASN A 67 -9.69 -10.84 -2.71
C ASN A 67 -9.30 -11.71 -1.49
N ASN A 68 -8.61 -12.82 -1.72
CA ASN A 68 -8.11 -13.68 -0.64
C ASN A 68 -7.08 -12.95 0.23
N TYR A 69 -6.18 -12.17 -0.39
CA TYR A 69 -5.28 -11.27 0.31
C TYR A 69 -6.03 -10.31 1.23
N LEU A 70 -7.02 -9.57 0.72
CA LEU A 70 -7.76 -8.57 1.53
C LEU A 70 -8.45 -9.20 2.73
N LEU A 71 -9.03 -10.40 2.56
CA LEU A 71 -9.65 -11.15 3.66
C LEU A 71 -8.62 -11.54 4.73
N ASN A 72 -7.42 -11.98 4.33
CA ASN A 72 -6.35 -12.32 5.27
C ASN A 72 -5.73 -11.09 5.92
N TYR A 73 -5.55 -10.01 5.17
CA TYR A 73 -5.08 -8.73 5.72
C TYR A 73 -6.06 -8.18 6.76
N LEU A 74 -7.38 -8.26 6.53
CA LEU A 74 -8.38 -7.91 7.53
C LEU A 74 -8.28 -8.77 8.81
N LYS A 75 -7.99 -10.07 8.68
CA LYS A 75 -7.75 -10.94 9.86
C LYS A 75 -6.52 -10.46 10.63
N LYS A 76 -5.44 -10.06 9.96
CA LYS A 76 -4.24 -9.49 10.61
C LYS A 76 -4.56 -8.17 11.31
N LEU A 77 -5.30 -7.27 10.68
CA LEU A 77 -5.75 -6.02 11.31
C LEU A 77 -6.59 -6.26 12.58
N ARG A 78 -7.38 -7.35 12.64
CA ARG A 78 -8.07 -7.73 13.88
C ARG A 78 -7.09 -8.14 14.98
N GLN A 79 -5.99 -8.82 14.62
CA GLN A 79 -4.98 -9.30 15.56
C GLN A 79 -4.13 -8.16 16.15
N THR A 80 -3.92 -7.07 15.41
CA THR A 80 -3.21 -5.89 15.95
C THR A 80 -3.99 -5.17 17.06
N GLY A 81 -5.30 -5.44 17.17
CA GLY A 81 -6.18 -4.78 18.13
C GLY A 81 -6.81 -3.49 17.61
N LEU A 82 -6.57 -3.12 16.34
CA LEU A 82 -7.09 -1.91 15.70
C LEU A 82 -8.60 -1.70 15.92
N PHE A 83 -9.38 -2.78 15.90
CA PHE A 83 -10.84 -2.71 15.99
C PHE A 83 -11.41 -2.92 17.41
N LYS A 84 -10.56 -3.07 18.45
CA LYS A 84 -11.04 -3.39 19.81
C LYS A 84 -11.95 -2.32 20.39
N GLU A 85 -11.65 -1.06 20.13
CA GLU A 85 -12.35 0.10 20.71
C GLU A 85 -13.36 0.73 19.74
N ASN A 86 -13.24 0.46 18.44
CA ASN A 86 -14.13 1.02 17.42
C ASN A 86 -14.59 -0.07 16.44
N ARG A 87 -15.74 -0.69 16.73
CA ARG A 87 -16.36 -1.65 15.81
C ARG A 87 -16.85 -1.01 14.51
N GLY A 88 -17.17 0.29 14.51
CA GLY A 88 -17.55 1.04 13.32
C GLY A 88 -16.41 1.10 12.29
N LEU A 89 -15.18 1.25 12.79
CA LEU A 89 -13.97 1.26 11.97
C LEU A 89 -13.79 -0.04 11.17
N GLU A 90 -14.12 -1.21 11.74
CA GLU A 90 -14.03 -2.47 10.99
C GLU A 90 -14.97 -2.48 9.76
N VAL A 91 -16.14 -1.85 9.87
CA VAL A 91 -17.08 -1.72 8.75
C VAL A 91 -16.52 -0.78 7.70
N GLU A 92 -15.98 0.37 8.10
CA GLU A 92 -15.35 1.35 7.19
C GLU A 92 -14.17 0.73 6.43
N VAL A 93 -13.29 0.01 7.12
CA VAL A 93 -12.16 -0.71 6.50
C VAL A 93 -12.66 -1.77 5.51
N LYS A 94 -13.71 -2.53 5.84
CA LYS A 94 -14.29 -3.51 4.88
C LYS A 94 -14.84 -2.83 3.64
N VAL A 95 -15.54 -1.71 3.79
CA VAL A 95 -16.07 -0.94 2.66
C VAL A 95 -14.93 -0.42 1.79
N ALA A 96 -13.88 0.12 2.40
CA ALA A 96 -12.68 0.57 1.72
C ALA A 96 -12.00 -0.58 0.95
N MET A 97 -11.82 -1.75 1.58
CA MET A 97 -11.26 -2.93 0.90
C MET A 97 -12.11 -3.36 -0.31
N ILE A 98 -13.44 -3.31 -0.21
CA ILE A 98 -14.33 -3.58 -1.36
C ILE A 98 -14.08 -2.56 -2.48
N GLN A 99 -13.98 -1.26 -2.17
CA GLN A 99 -13.66 -0.23 -3.16
C GLN A 99 -12.30 -0.46 -3.84
N MET A 100 -11.31 -1.04 -3.14
CA MET A 100 -10.04 -1.42 -3.74
C MET A 100 -10.19 -2.50 -4.83
N THR A 101 -11.20 -3.38 -4.72
CA THR A 101 -11.45 -4.45 -5.70
C THR A 101 -12.20 -4.00 -6.95
N ILE A 102 -12.95 -2.89 -6.87
CA ILE A 102 -13.73 -2.36 -8.00
C ILE A 102 -12.80 -1.93 -9.15
N ASN A 103 -11.67 -1.30 -8.81
CA ASN A 103 -10.71 -0.79 -9.78
C ASN A 103 -9.56 -1.77 -10.09
N PHE A 104 -9.73 -3.06 -9.78
CA PHE A 104 -8.66 -4.06 -9.87
C PHE A 104 -7.98 -4.09 -11.26
N ASP A 105 -8.77 -4.09 -12.33
CA ASP A 105 -8.28 -4.27 -13.70
C ASP A 105 -7.47 -3.06 -14.22
N HIS A 106 -7.55 -1.91 -13.54
CA HIS A 106 -6.83 -0.67 -13.87
C HIS A 106 -5.76 -0.32 -12.84
N THR A 107 -5.38 -1.28 -11.99
CA THR A 107 -4.49 -1.06 -10.86
C THR A 107 -3.23 -1.89 -11.02
N SER A 108 -2.07 -1.27 -10.80
CA SER A 108 -0.82 -2.00 -10.57
C SER A 108 -0.60 -2.17 -9.07
N PHE A 109 -0.06 -3.31 -8.64
CA PHE A 109 0.09 -3.61 -7.21
C PHE A 109 1.56 -3.69 -6.82
N PHE A 110 1.88 -3.17 -5.65
CA PHE A 110 3.24 -3.12 -5.12
C PHE A 110 3.27 -3.58 -3.66
N THR A 111 4.39 -4.12 -3.20
CA THR A 111 4.60 -4.52 -1.80
C THR A 111 6.05 -4.31 -1.39
N THR A 112 6.31 -4.22 -0.09
CA THR A 112 7.67 -4.14 0.49
C THR A 112 8.43 -5.47 0.40
N GLN A 113 7.71 -6.58 0.20
CA GLN A 113 8.32 -7.90 0.12
C GLN A 113 8.87 -8.18 -1.27
N ARG A 114 10.08 -8.73 -1.34
CA ARG A 114 10.62 -9.29 -2.58
C ARG A 114 9.78 -10.50 -2.96
N SER A 115 8.82 -10.32 -3.86
CA SER A 115 8.09 -11.43 -4.45
C SER A 115 9.03 -12.18 -5.39
N ILE A 116 9.57 -13.30 -4.90
CA ILE A 116 10.17 -14.32 -5.77
C ILE A 116 8.99 -15.25 -6.09
N ASP A 117 8.61 -15.31 -7.37
CA ASP A 117 7.61 -16.20 -7.95
C ASP A 117 6.11 -15.83 -7.83
N ILE A 118 5.60 -15.29 -8.95
CA ILE A 118 4.19 -15.03 -9.29
C ILE A 118 3.38 -16.34 -9.51
N ALA A 119 4.01 -17.52 -9.36
CA ALA A 119 3.46 -18.78 -9.85
C ALA A 119 2.80 -19.69 -8.80
N GLN A 120 2.90 -19.40 -7.51
CA GLN A 120 2.24 -20.19 -6.46
C GLN A 120 1.51 -19.26 -5.50
N GLU A 121 0.37 -19.72 -4.99
CA GLU A 121 -0.50 -18.95 -4.09
C GLU A 121 0.33 -18.15 -3.08
N PRO A 122 0.25 -16.81 -3.08
CA PRO A 122 1.09 -16.02 -2.21
C PRO A 122 0.84 -16.44 -0.76
N ASP A 123 1.91 -16.63 0.01
CA ASP A 123 1.84 -16.85 1.45
C ASP A 123 1.37 -15.55 2.11
N PHE A 124 0.05 -15.32 2.08
CA PHE A 124 -0.58 -14.09 2.56
C PHE A 124 -0.35 -13.88 4.06
N ASP A 125 0.07 -14.90 4.81
CA ASP A 125 0.41 -14.78 6.22
C ASP A 125 1.73 -14.03 6.43
N LYS A 126 2.62 -14.02 5.43
CA LYS A 126 3.85 -13.23 5.49
C LYS A 126 3.65 -11.81 4.99
N TRP A 127 2.71 -11.57 4.08
CA TRP A 127 2.59 -10.29 3.40
C TRP A 127 1.93 -9.21 4.27
N GLY A 128 2.54 -8.03 4.28
CA GLY A 128 1.92 -6.83 4.85
C GLY A 128 1.00 -6.14 3.85
N SER A 129 0.94 -4.82 3.97
CA SER A 129 0.16 -3.98 3.05
C SER A 129 0.64 -4.12 1.60
N ILE A 130 -0.31 -4.36 0.70
CA ILE A 130 -0.17 -4.19 -0.74
C ILE A 130 -0.67 -2.80 -1.09
N MET A 131 0.14 -2.05 -1.83
CA MET A 131 -0.12 -0.67 -2.25
C MET A 131 -0.60 -0.66 -3.71
N PRO A 132 -1.90 -0.40 -3.97
CA PRO A 132 -2.42 -0.12 -5.31
C PRO A 132 -1.85 1.19 -5.85
N LEU A 133 -1.25 1.14 -7.03
CA LEU A 133 -0.87 2.29 -7.84
C LEU A 133 -1.99 2.56 -8.86
N ARG A 134 -2.51 3.78 -8.82
CA ARG A 134 -3.57 4.26 -9.71
C ARG A 134 -3.10 5.46 -10.52
N THR A 135 -3.84 5.75 -11.59
CA THR A 135 -3.61 6.90 -12.46
C THR A 135 -4.86 7.78 -12.46
N ARG A 136 -4.71 9.08 -12.19
CA ARG A 136 -5.79 10.07 -12.29
C ARG A 136 -6.10 10.40 -13.75
N SER A 137 -7.18 11.15 -13.97
CA SER A 137 -7.57 11.63 -15.30
C SER A 137 -6.53 12.54 -15.96
N ASP A 138 -5.71 13.24 -15.18
CA ASP A 138 -4.61 14.09 -15.65
C ASP A 138 -3.30 13.31 -15.93
N GLY A 139 -3.30 11.98 -15.73
CA GLY A 139 -2.13 11.12 -15.89
C GLY A 139 -1.23 11.04 -14.66
N SER A 140 -1.47 11.81 -13.60
CA SER A 140 -0.71 11.72 -12.35
C SER A 140 -0.92 10.36 -11.68
N LYS A 141 0.15 9.79 -11.13
CA LYS A 141 0.11 8.49 -10.45
C LYS A 141 0.17 8.67 -8.94
N TYR A 142 -0.50 7.79 -8.23
CA TYR A 142 -0.55 7.82 -6.77
C TYR A 142 -0.77 6.43 -6.20
N PHE A 143 -0.21 6.17 -5.03
CA PHE A 143 -0.50 4.99 -4.23
C PHE A 143 -1.70 5.25 -3.32
N THR A 144 -2.53 4.24 -3.11
CA THR A 144 -3.56 4.27 -2.06
C THR A 144 -3.15 3.36 -0.91
N VAL A 145 -3.31 3.82 0.34
CA VAL A 145 -3.04 3.01 1.54
C VAL A 145 -4.18 3.19 2.51
N LEU A 146 -4.62 2.12 3.19
CA LEU A 146 -5.64 2.23 4.25
C LEU A 146 -5.06 3.05 5.41
N ARG A 147 -5.67 4.22 5.69
CA ARG A 147 -5.17 5.18 6.68
C ARG A 147 -5.07 4.57 8.07
N ASP A 148 -6.07 3.80 8.47
CA ASP A 148 -6.12 3.22 9.82
C ASP A 148 -5.24 1.97 9.97
N ALA A 149 -4.68 1.47 8.86
CA ALA A 149 -3.79 0.32 8.84
C ALA A 149 -2.30 0.71 8.88
N ILE A 150 -1.98 1.97 9.19
CA ILE A 150 -0.59 2.43 9.26
C ILE A 150 -0.27 3.17 10.55
N GLU A 151 1.00 3.12 10.95
CA GLU A 151 1.54 3.83 12.11
C GLU A 151 2.61 4.83 11.63
N ALA A 152 2.51 6.08 12.05
CA ALA A 152 3.50 7.11 11.77
C ALA A 152 4.56 7.14 12.89
N ARG A 153 5.85 7.09 12.53
CA ARG A 153 6.97 7.18 13.47
C ARG A 153 8.01 8.20 12.98
N ALA A 154 8.51 9.04 13.88
CA ALA A 154 9.60 9.96 13.60
C ALA A 154 10.96 9.27 13.85
N TYR A 155 11.94 9.54 12.98
CA TYR A 155 13.33 9.06 13.10
C TYR A 155 14.32 10.22 13.15
#